data_AF-A0A922WMF2-F1
#
_entry.id   AF-A0A922WMF2-F1
#
_cell.length_a   1.000
_cell.length_b   1.000
_cell.length_c   1.000
_cell.angle_alpha   90.00
_cell.angle_beta   90.00
_cell.angle_gamma   90.00
#
_symmetry.space_group_name_H-M   'P 1'
#
loop_
_entity.id
_entity.type
_entity.pdbx_description
1 polymer ?
#
loop_
_entity_poly.entity_id
_entity_poly.type
_entity_poly.pdbx_seq_one_letter_code
_entity_poly.pdbx_strand_id
1 'polypeptide(L)'
;MNPLKQLVKLAITQLSSQEDWLVRARTAEKVFSWTFDDGPDPIHTPFVLDALHQVGARATFFVVGDRAARHPDLVRRIVAEGHELGNHTWSHSEPAQTSTSVFLDEVERTQDFLEKLTRIRPRWIRPPKGALTFGKWRGLREKQLSIALWSHDPKDWRMKSAEELVTWCEATIPKPGDVVLLHDVHRFAGIAVRLWARESWYRDWKAITLSQLVPRSRDAKVTEDAALDETAFNTLSETRPFIPMSTDNFVLQAVNSDETPMNKFEEPRRASRQRLNEEQIAIDMFDA
;
A
#
# COMPACT_ATOMS: atom_id res chain seq x y z
N MET A 1 1.96 28.08 -5.02
CA MET A 1 1.35 27.28 -3.93
C MET A 1 1.01 28.18 -2.74
N ASN A 2 -0.11 27.96 -2.05
CA ASN A 2 -0.58 28.84 -0.95
C ASN A 2 0.30 28.67 0.32
N PRO A 3 0.86 29.75 0.90
CA PRO A 3 1.76 29.67 2.06
C PRO A 3 1.12 29.04 3.31
N LEU A 4 -0.19 29.22 3.51
CA LEU A 4 -0.92 28.59 4.61
C LEU A 4 -0.97 27.06 4.47
N LYS A 5 -1.11 26.54 3.24
CA LYS A 5 -1.08 25.10 2.96
C LYS A 5 0.27 24.49 3.33
N GLN A 6 1.35 25.19 3.02
CA GLN A 6 2.71 24.75 3.34
C GLN A 6 2.97 24.73 4.84
N LEU A 7 2.52 25.74 5.58
CA LEU A 7 2.61 25.77 7.03
C LEU A 7 1.84 24.62 7.69
N VAL A 8 0.61 24.34 7.24
CA VAL A 8 -0.17 23.21 7.78
C VAL A 8 0.48 21.87 7.45
N LYS A 9 0.99 21.68 6.22
CA LYS A 9 1.75 20.49 5.84
C LYS A 9 2.96 20.28 6.73
N LEU A 10 3.78 21.32 6.91
CA LEU A 10 4.97 21.29 7.78
C LEU A 10 4.62 20.98 9.23
N ALA A 11 3.56 21.60 9.76
CA ALA A 11 3.10 21.33 11.12
C ALA A 11 2.65 19.87 11.28
N ILE A 12 1.85 19.33 10.34
CA ILE A 12 1.42 17.93 10.39
C ILE A 12 2.63 17.00 10.32
N THR A 13 3.58 17.23 9.41
CA THR A 13 4.73 16.33 9.25
C THR A 13 5.72 16.41 10.40
N GLN A 14 5.91 17.57 11.02
CA GLN A 14 6.82 17.72 12.16
C GLN A 14 6.22 17.21 13.48
N LEU A 15 4.91 17.34 13.66
CA LEU A 15 4.23 16.92 14.89
C LEU A 15 3.80 15.45 14.88
N SER A 16 3.69 14.83 13.71
CA SER A 16 3.27 13.43 13.60
C SER A 16 4.44 12.49 13.84
N SER A 17 4.24 11.50 14.71
CA SER A 17 5.15 10.37 14.81
C SER A 17 5.08 9.50 13.54
N GLN A 18 6.06 8.62 13.32
CA GLN A 18 5.98 7.66 12.21
C GLN A 18 4.84 6.65 12.37
N GLU A 19 4.36 6.46 13.60
CA GLU A 19 3.18 5.65 13.86
C GLU A 19 1.90 6.32 13.36
N ASP A 20 1.91 7.63 13.16
CA ASP A 20 0.74 8.44 12.81
C ASP A 20 0.77 8.87 11.34
N TRP A 21 1.97 9.14 10.82
CA TRP A 21 2.21 9.63 9.47
C TRP A 21 3.52 9.05 8.93
N LEU A 22 3.44 8.27 7.87
CA LEU A 22 4.58 7.57 7.29
C LEU A 22 4.76 7.92 5.81
N VAL A 23 5.93 8.46 5.47
CA VAL A 23 6.40 8.62 4.07
C VAL A 23 7.58 7.67 3.82
N ARG A 24 8.51 7.63 4.77
CA ARG A 24 9.66 6.73 4.89
C ARG A 24 9.90 6.48 6.38
N ALA A 25 10.22 5.26 6.76
CA ALA A 25 10.55 4.92 8.14
C ALA A 25 11.98 5.36 8.50
N ARG A 26 12.22 5.67 9.77
CA ARG A 26 13.56 6.00 10.30
C ARG A 26 14.18 4.69 10.79
N THR A 27 14.97 4.06 9.94
CA THR A 27 15.73 2.86 10.29
C THR A 27 17.05 2.85 9.52
N ALA A 28 18.05 2.19 10.09
CA ALA A 28 19.30 1.88 9.40
C ALA A 28 19.30 0.46 8.81
N GLU A 29 18.28 -0.35 9.14
CA GLU A 29 18.15 -1.70 8.61
C GLU A 29 17.83 -1.67 7.11
N LYS A 30 18.38 -2.62 6.37
CA LYS A 30 18.14 -2.82 4.92
C LYS A 30 16.74 -3.40 4.68
N VAL A 31 15.72 -2.65 5.06
CA VAL A 31 14.31 -3.02 4.94
C VAL A 31 13.54 -1.94 4.18
N PHE A 32 12.53 -2.36 3.44
CA PHE A 32 11.60 -1.48 2.75
C PHE A 32 10.22 -2.16 2.68
N SER A 33 9.18 -1.41 2.30
CA SER A 33 7.83 -1.95 2.10
C SER A 33 7.38 -1.75 0.67
N TRP A 34 6.99 -2.85 0.03
CA TRP A 34 6.07 -2.80 -1.09
C TRP A 34 4.69 -2.41 -0.59
N THR A 35 4.03 -1.49 -1.30
CA THR A 35 2.64 -1.14 -1.04
C THR A 35 1.86 -1.08 -2.34
N PHE A 36 0.65 -1.64 -2.31
CA PHE A 36 -0.21 -1.76 -3.48
C PHE A 36 -1.54 -1.08 -3.23
N ASP A 37 -1.92 -0.15 -4.10
CA ASP A 37 -3.17 0.59 -4.03
C ASP A 37 -4.18 0.07 -5.06
N ASP A 38 -5.44 0.41 -4.82
CA ASP A 38 -6.61 0.22 -5.69
C ASP A 38 -7.19 -1.19 -5.77
N GLY A 39 -6.49 -2.23 -5.35
CA GLY A 39 -7.02 -3.59 -5.36
C GLY A 39 -8.20 -3.86 -4.41
N PRO A 40 -8.69 -5.11 -4.35
CA PRO A 40 -8.24 -6.24 -5.18
C PRO A 40 -8.85 -6.23 -6.60
N ASP A 41 -8.04 -6.61 -7.58
CA ASP A 41 -8.40 -6.89 -8.97
C ASP A 41 -8.24 -8.40 -9.26
N PRO A 42 -9.20 -9.04 -9.95
CA PRO A 42 -9.17 -10.49 -10.17
C PRO A 42 -8.07 -11.02 -11.09
N ILE A 43 -7.38 -10.14 -11.82
CA ILE A 43 -6.29 -10.53 -12.74
C ILE A 43 -4.95 -10.19 -12.11
N HIS A 44 -4.79 -8.94 -11.66
CA HIS A 44 -3.49 -8.41 -11.27
C HIS A 44 -3.13 -8.68 -9.81
N THR A 45 -4.09 -8.64 -8.87
CA THR A 45 -3.80 -8.96 -7.46
C THR A 45 -3.26 -10.38 -7.28
N PRO A 46 -3.85 -11.45 -7.88
CA PRO A 46 -3.26 -12.80 -7.81
C PRO A 46 -1.83 -12.86 -8.33
N PHE A 47 -1.53 -12.18 -9.42
CA PHE A 47 -0.20 -12.15 -10.02
C PHE A 47 0.83 -11.44 -9.11
N VAL A 48 0.43 -10.36 -8.44
CA VAL A 48 1.25 -9.68 -7.43
C VAL A 48 1.54 -10.60 -6.25
N LEU A 49 0.52 -11.28 -5.73
CA LEU A 49 0.66 -12.24 -4.62
C LEU A 49 1.64 -13.37 -4.99
N ASP A 50 1.50 -13.96 -6.18
CA ASP A 50 2.42 -14.99 -6.68
C ASP A 50 3.85 -14.46 -6.80
N ALA A 51 4.03 -13.24 -7.28
CA ALA A 51 5.34 -12.60 -7.38
C ALA A 51 5.98 -12.37 -6.00
N LEU A 52 5.20 -11.91 -5.01
CA LEU A 52 5.69 -11.72 -3.64
C LEU A 52 6.07 -13.05 -2.99
N HIS A 53 5.24 -14.08 -3.16
CA HIS A 53 5.52 -15.43 -2.66
C HIS A 53 6.82 -16.00 -3.25
N GLN A 54 7.04 -15.86 -4.56
CA GLN A 54 8.24 -16.34 -5.24
C GLN A 54 9.54 -15.74 -4.69
N VAL A 55 9.49 -14.51 -4.18
CA VAL A 55 10.67 -13.79 -3.68
C VAL A 55 10.74 -13.74 -2.16
N GLY A 56 9.80 -14.41 -1.46
CA GLY A 56 9.75 -14.44 0.00
C GLY A 56 9.45 -13.07 0.64
N ALA A 57 8.76 -12.18 -0.07
CA ALA A 57 8.45 -10.82 0.39
C ALA A 57 7.08 -10.74 1.07
N ARG A 58 6.96 -9.83 2.04
CA ARG A 58 5.66 -9.34 2.54
C ARG A 58 5.44 -7.90 2.09
N ALA A 59 4.17 -7.48 2.08
CA ALA A 59 3.75 -6.20 1.52
C ALA A 59 2.46 -5.72 2.20
N THR A 60 2.08 -4.48 1.94
CA THR A 60 0.82 -3.89 2.44
C THR A 60 -0.11 -3.54 1.29
N PHE A 61 -1.36 -4.00 1.32
CA PHE A 61 -2.37 -3.77 0.28
C PHE A 61 -3.42 -2.79 0.78
N PHE A 62 -3.43 -1.58 0.23
CA PHE A 62 -4.46 -0.57 0.47
C PHE A 62 -5.67 -0.86 -0.42
N VAL A 63 -6.63 -1.59 0.14
CA VAL A 63 -7.78 -2.08 -0.63
C VAL A 63 -8.94 -1.08 -0.65
N VAL A 64 -9.60 -0.98 -1.79
CA VAL A 64 -10.84 -0.23 -1.96
C VAL A 64 -12.01 -1.11 -1.51
N GLY A 65 -12.83 -0.61 -0.57
CA GLY A 65 -13.87 -1.39 0.09
C GLY A 65 -14.88 -2.03 -0.88
N ASP A 66 -15.30 -1.32 -1.92
CA ASP A 66 -16.21 -1.86 -2.95
C ASP A 66 -15.57 -3.03 -3.75
N ARG A 67 -14.27 -2.94 -4.05
CA ARG A 67 -13.53 -4.02 -4.72
C ARG A 67 -13.34 -5.21 -3.80
N ALA A 68 -13.01 -4.95 -2.53
CA ALA A 68 -12.91 -5.97 -1.49
C ALA A 68 -14.25 -6.72 -1.29
N ALA A 69 -15.38 -6.02 -1.40
CA ALA A 69 -16.71 -6.62 -1.35
C ALA A 69 -17.02 -7.52 -2.56
N ARG A 70 -16.49 -7.18 -3.74
CA ARG A 70 -16.64 -7.99 -4.96
C ARG A 70 -15.68 -9.19 -5.02
N HIS A 71 -14.52 -9.11 -4.40
CA HIS A 71 -13.49 -10.15 -4.41
C HIS A 71 -13.02 -10.52 -2.98
N PRO A 72 -13.92 -10.99 -2.10
CA PRO A 72 -13.59 -11.27 -0.70
C PRO A 72 -12.63 -12.45 -0.53
N ASP A 73 -12.56 -13.35 -1.50
CA ASP A 73 -11.58 -14.44 -1.58
C ASP A 73 -10.15 -13.91 -1.71
N LEU A 74 -9.93 -12.88 -2.54
CA LEU A 74 -8.62 -12.25 -2.69
C LEU A 74 -8.19 -11.53 -1.43
N VAL A 75 -9.11 -10.85 -0.73
CA VAL A 75 -8.81 -10.22 0.56
C VAL A 75 -8.37 -11.27 1.59
N ARG A 76 -9.04 -12.43 1.63
CA ARG A 76 -8.63 -13.54 2.51
C ARG A 76 -7.28 -14.11 2.10
N ARG A 77 -7.01 -14.21 0.79
CA ARG A 77 -5.72 -14.68 0.26
C ARG A 77 -4.58 -13.74 0.66
N ILE A 78 -4.75 -12.42 0.53
CA ILE A 78 -3.80 -11.39 0.99
C ILE A 78 -3.41 -11.66 2.45
N VAL A 79 -4.41 -11.83 3.33
CA VAL A 79 -4.18 -12.09 4.76
C VAL A 79 -3.55 -13.45 5.02
N ALA A 80 -4.04 -14.52 4.36
CA ALA A 80 -3.54 -15.88 4.55
C ALA A 80 -2.08 -16.03 4.11
N GLU A 81 -1.67 -15.26 3.10
CA GLU A 81 -0.28 -15.15 2.66
C GLU A 81 0.52 -14.11 3.47
N GLY A 82 0.06 -13.75 4.68
CA GLY A 82 0.83 -12.94 5.64
C GLY A 82 1.11 -11.51 5.20
N HIS A 83 0.35 -10.98 4.24
CA HIS A 83 0.40 -9.56 3.86
C HIS A 83 -0.49 -8.72 4.77
N GLU A 84 -0.19 -7.43 4.85
CA GLU A 84 -0.95 -6.49 5.66
C GLU A 84 -2.08 -5.84 4.83
N LEU A 85 -3.25 -5.66 5.43
CA LEU A 85 -4.33 -4.86 4.86
C LEU A 85 -4.21 -3.40 5.32
N GLY A 86 -4.29 -2.49 4.36
CA GLY A 86 -4.53 -1.07 4.52
C GLY A 86 -5.90 -0.70 3.95
N ASN A 87 -6.43 0.44 4.40
CA ASN A 87 -7.70 0.99 3.93
C ASN A 87 -7.45 2.01 2.82
N HIS A 88 -8.21 1.95 1.72
CA HIS A 88 -8.16 2.91 0.61
C HIS A 88 -9.53 3.52 0.30
N THR A 89 -10.31 3.81 1.34
CA THR A 89 -11.72 4.26 1.28
C THR A 89 -12.65 3.19 0.69
N TRP A 90 -13.95 3.49 0.58
CA TRP A 90 -14.93 2.53 0.09
C TRP A 90 -15.04 2.55 -1.43
N SER A 91 -15.21 3.72 -2.02
CA SER A 91 -15.43 3.88 -3.46
C SER A 91 -14.27 4.54 -4.19
N HIS A 92 -13.09 4.59 -3.56
CA HIS A 92 -11.93 5.37 -4.03
C HIS A 92 -12.30 6.87 -4.13
N SER A 93 -13.02 7.37 -3.12
CA SER A 93 -13.49 8.75 -3.11
C SER A 93 -12.33 9.73 -2.86
N GLU A 94 -12.23 10.72 -3.74
CA GLU A 94 -11.15 11.70 -3.65
C GLU A 94 -11.34 12.64 -2.46
N PRO A 95 -10.33 12.83 -1.61
CA PRO A 95 -10.41 13.76 -0.48
C PRO A 95 -10.66 15.22 -0.90
N ALA A 96 -10.32 15.64 -2.10
CA ALA A 96 -10.63 16.99 -2.56
C ALA A 96 -12.12 17.18 -2.95
N GLN A 97 -12.85 16.08 -3.22
CA GLN A 97 -14.19 16.12 -3.79
C GLN A 97 -15.31 15.71 -2.80
N THR A 98 -14.93 15.38 -1.58
CA THR A 98 -15.84 14.91 -0.52
C THR A 98 -15.79 15.85 0.69
N SER A 99 -16.90 15.97 1.42
CA SER A 99 -16.87 16.59 2.75
C SER A 99 -16.03 15.73 3.72
N THR A 100 -15.68 16.30 4.88
CA THR A 100 -14.99 15.54 5.94
C THR A 100 -15.82 14.35 6.42
N SER A 101 -17.13 14.52 6.65
CA SER A 101 -18.01 13.45 7.11
C SER A 101 -18.10 12.31 6.10
N VAL A 102 -18.37 12.62 4.83
CA VAL A 102 -18.49 11.61 3.75
C VAL A 102 -17.20 10.81 3.61
N PHE A 103 -16.04 11.46 3.69
CA PHE A 103 -14.76 10.76 3.63
C PHE A 103 -14.56 9.83 4.83
N LEU A 104 -14.88 10.27 6.06
CA LEU A 104 -14.73 9.44 7.25
C LEU A 104 -15.73 8.25 7.26
N ASP A 105 -16.92 8.44 6.70
CA ASP A 105 -17.92 7.36 6.55
C ASP A 105 -17.44 6.31 5.53
N GLU A 106 -16.83 6.74 4.41
CA GLU A 106 -16.20 5.83 3.45
C GLU A 106 -15.08 5.01 4.10
N VAL A 107 -14.26 5.64 4.93
CA VAL A 107 -13.19 4.97 5.66
C VAL A 107 -13.76 3.97 6.66
N GLU A 108 -14.74 4.37 7.48
CA GLU A 108 -15.37 3.53 8.49
C GLU A 108 -16.05 2.31 7.85
N ARG A 109 -16.77 2.51 6.75
CA ARG A 109 -17.43 1.42 6.02
C ARG A 109 -16.43 0.36 5.54
N THR A 110 -15.26 0.79 5.04
CA THR A 110 -14.19 -0.14 4.66
C THR A 110 -13.59 -0.83 5.88
N GLN A 111 -13.39 -0.13 7.01
CA GLN A 111 -12.92 -0.76 8.24
C GLN A 111 -13.85 -1.88 8.70
N ASP A 112 -15.15 -1.60 8.79
CA ASP A 112 -16.15 -2.53 9.29
C ASP A 112 -16.29 -3.76 8.38
N PHE A 113 -16.24 -3.53 7.07
CA PHE A 113 -16.28 -4.62 6.10
C PHE A 113 -15.06 -5.54 6.23
N LEU A 114 -13.86 -4.97 6.30
CA LEU A 114 -12.61 -5.74 6.41
C LEU A 114 -12.55 -6.50 7.73
N GLU A 115 -12.88 -5.85 8.85
CA GLU A 115 -12.91 -6.49 10.16
C GLU A 115 -13.92 -7.65 10.22
N LYS A 116 -15.11 -7.47 9.63
CA LYS A 116 -16.09 -8.55 9.54
C LYS A 116 -15.59 -9.72 8.69
N LEU A 117 -14.86 -9.42 7.61
CA LEU A 117 -14.39 -10.42 6.64
C LEU A 117 -13.19 -11.21 7.15
N THR A 118 -12.24 -10.55 7.82
CA THR A 118 -10.92 -11.11 8.13
C THR A 118 -10.58 -11.11 9.62
N ARG A 119 -11.41 -10.49 10.47
CA ARG A 119 -11.11 -10.18 11.89
C ARG A 119 -9.94 -9.21 12.08
N ILE A 120 -9.47 -8.59 10.99
CA ILE A 120 -8.43 -7.57 11.02
C ILE A 120 -9.07 -6.24 10.71
N ARG A 121 -8.95 -5.30 11.64
CA ARG A 121 -9.29 -3.89 11.42
C ARG A 121 -8.01 -3.15 11.01
N PRO A 122 -7.87 -2.70 9.75
CA PRO A 122 -6.64 -2.08 9.27
C PRO A 122 -6.17 -0.92 10.15
N ARG A 123 -4.87 -0.89 10.43
CA ARG A 123 -4.21 0.24 11.10
C ARG A 123 -4.01 1.41 10.14
N TRP A 124 -3.57 1.10 8.93
CA TRP A 124 -3.13 2.08 7.95
C TRP A 124 -4.27 2.50 7.03
N ILE A 125 -4.34 3.79 6.76
CA ILE A 125 -5.15 4.39 5.69
C ILE A 125 -4.18 5.08 4.73
N ARG A 126 -4.39 4.87 3.44
CA ARG A 126 -3.82 5.73 2.41
C ARG A 126 -4.97 6.50 1.76
N PRO A 127 -5.02 7.83 1.89
CA PRO A 127 -6.04 8.62 1.21
C PRO A 127 -5.79 8.58 -0.31
N PRO A 128 -6.83 8.39 -1.15
CA PRO A 128 -6.67 8.46 -2.60
C PRO A 128 -5.94 9.74 -3.03
N LYS A 129 -4.98 9.60 -3.96
CA LYS A 129 -4.07 10.66 -4.41
C LYS A 129 -3.15 11.27 -3.34
N GLY A 130 -3.08 10.69 -2.15
CA GLY A 130 -2.23 11.17 -1.06
C GLY A 130 -2.61 12.55 -0.50
N ALA A 131 -3.84 13.02 -0.75
CA ALA A 131 -4.30 14.35 -0.37
C ALA A 131 -5.19 14.31 0.88
N LEU A 132 -5.07 15.29 1.77
CA LEU A 132 -5.94 15.45 2.94
C LEU A 132 -6.19 16.93 3.26
N THR A 133 -7.37 17.22 3.79
CA THR A 133 -7.62 18.48 4.50
C THR A 133 -7.30 18.31 5.99
N PHE A 134 -7.11 19.40 6.72
CA PHE A 134 -6.89 19.35 8.17
C PHE A 134 -8.03 18.64 8.91
N GLY A 135 -9.28 18.91 8.54
CA GLY A 135 -10.45 18.25 9.14
C GLY A 135 -10.44 16.74 8.94
N LYS A 136 -10.05 16.26 7.75
CA LYS A 136 -9.94 14.82 7.46
C LYS A 136 -8.78 14.19 8.20
N TRP A 137 -7.61 14.83 8.21
CA TRP A 137 -6.47 14.38 9.01
C TRP A 137 -6.86 14.23 10.48
N ARG A 138 -7.49 15.25 11.08
CA ARG A 138 -7.95 15.21 12.47
C ARG A 138 -8.94 14.06 12.70
N GLY A 139 -9.94 13.90 11.83
CA GLY A 139 -10.92 12.82 11.96
C GLY A 139 -10.30 11.42 11.88
N LEU A 140 -9.30 11.21 11.01
CA LEU A 140 -8.54 9.97 10.96
C LEU A 140 -7.74 9.72 12.24
N ARG A 141 -7.16 10.78 12.83
CA ARG A 141 -6.45 10.71 14.12
C ARG A 141 -7.38 10.34 15.28
N GLU A 142 -8.56 10.93 15.33
CA GLU A 142 -9.59 10.59 16.34
C GLU A 142 -10.04 9.13 16.23
N LYS A 143 -10.07 8.57 15.02
CA LYS A 143 -10.30 7.15 14.75
C LYS A 143 -9.07 6.26 14.97
N GLN A 144 -7.97 6.81 15.46
CA GLN A 144 -6.70 6.11 15.71
C GLN A 144 -6.13 5.42 14.46
N LEU A 145 -6.35 5.99 13.29
CA LEU A 145 -5.77 5.52 12.04
C LEU A 145 -4.42 6.18 11.79
N SER A 146 -3.52 5.38 11.22
CA SER A 146 -2.18 5.79 10.82
C SER A 146 -2.18 6.10 9.31
N ILE A 147 -1.64 7.23 8.90
CA ILE A 147 -1.63 7.63 7.48
C ILE A 147 -0.33 7.18 6.84
N ALA A 148 -0.43 6.40 5.77
CA ALA A 148 0.72 5.96 4.97
C ALA A 148 0.70 6.60 3.59
N LEU A 149 1.78 7.29 3.24
CA LEU A 149 2.11 7.75 1.91
C LEU A 149 3.28 6.91 1.36
N TRP A 150 4.12 7.49 0.51
CA TRP A 150 5.20 6.78 -0.16
C TRP A 150 6.41 7.68 -0.38
N SER A 151 7.59 7.07 -0.41
CA SER A 151 8.85 7.72 -0.74
C SER A 151 9.32 7.43 -2.16
N HIS A 152 8.78 6.37 -2.78
CA HIS A 152 9.01 6.02 -4.18
C HIS A 152 7.68 5.83 -4.91
N ASP A 153 7.58 6.44 -6.09
CA ASP A 153 6.44 6.34 -7.00
C ASP A 153 6.96 6.22 -8.44
N PRO A 154 7.00 5.00 -9.01
CA PRO A 154 7.34 4.80 -10.41
C PRO A 154 6.29 5.37 -11.37
N LYS A 155 5.07 5.67 -10.87
CA LYS A 155 3.90 6.01 -11.68
C LYS A 155 3.58 4.88 -12.66
N ASP A 156 3.55 3.66 -12.16
CA ASP A 156 3.25 2.44 -12.92
C ASP A 156 1.93 2.53 -13.70
N TRP A 157 0.93 3.21 -13.12
CA TRP A 157 -0.35 3.54 -13.77
C TRP A 157 -0.24 4.45 -15.01
N ARG A 158 0.88 5.14 -15.20
CA ARG A 158 1.18 5.95 -16.41
C ARG A 158 2.09 5.24 -17.39
N MET A 159 2.70 4.14 -17.00
CA MET A 159 3.70 3.48 -17.83
C MET A 159 3.07 2.92 -19.09
N LYS A 160 3.75 3.11 -20.21
CA LYS A 160 3.26 2.64 -21.52
C LYS A 160 3.91 1.33 -21.93
N SER A 161 5.09 1.02 -21.39
CA SER A 161 5.87 -0.14 -21.81
C SER A 161 6.66 -0.78 -20.66
N ALA A 162 7.12 -2.01 -20.87
CA ALA A 162 7.93 -2.73 -19.89
C ALA A 162 9.32 -2.11 -19.73
N GLU A 163 9.85 -1.47 -20.77
CA GLU A 163 11.15 -0.78 -20.77
C GLU A 163 11.15 0.40 -19.80
N GLU A 164 10.04 1.13 -19.67
CA GLU A 164 9.91 2.20 -18.67
C GLU A 164 10.03 1.64 -17.24
N LEU A 165 9.40 0.48 -16.99
CA LEU A 165 9.49 -0.20 -15.70
C LEU A 165 10.92 -0.72 -15.42
N VAL A 166 11.55 -1.35 -16.40
CA VAL A 166 12.92 -1.86 -16.29
C VAL A 166 13.89 -0.72 -16.00
N THR A 167 13.79 0.38 -16.76
CA THR A 167 14.62 1.57 -16.57
C THR A 167 14.48 2.12 -15.15
N TRP A 168 13.24 2.20 -14.63
CA TRP A 168 13.03 2.63 -13.25
C TRP A 168 13.62 1.65 -12.24
N CYS A 169 13.45 0.35 -12.44
CA CYS A 169 13.96 -0.69 -11.56
C CYS A 169 15.49 -0.65 -11.45
N GLU A 170 16.18 -0.52 -12.59
CA GLU A 170 17.64 -0.47 -12.67
C GLU A 170 18.21 0.83 -12.10
N ALA A 171 17.51 1.95 -12.29
CA ALA A 171 17.96 3.26 -11.81
C ALA A 171 17.69 3.51 -10.32
N THR A 172 16.83 2.71 -9.69
CA THR A 172 16.30 2.97 -8.34
C THR A 172 16.71 1.88 -7.36
N ILE A 173 17.63 2.21 -6.45
CA ILE A 173 17.95 1.39 -5.28
C ILE A 173 17.21 1.97 -4.06
N PRO A 174 16.46 1.17 -3.30
CA PRO A 174 15.79 1.66 -2.10
C PRO A 174 16.80 2.10 -1.05
N LYS A 175 16.40 3.08 -0.26
CA LYS A 175 17.00 3.49 1.01
C LYS A 175 16.30 2.76 2.17
N PRO A 176 17.00 2.54 3.29
CA PRO A 176 16.39 2.01 4.51
C PRO A 176 15.09 2.74 4.87
N GLY A 177 14.03 1.97 5.10
CA GLY A 177 12.72 2.48 5.47
C GLY A 177 11.83 2.95 4.32
N ASP A 178 12.22 2.72 3.06
CA ASP A 178 11.41 3.15 1.93
C ASP A 178 10.03 2.49 1.86
N VAL A 179 9.06 3.29 1.43
CA VAL A 179 7.70 2.86 1.13
C VAL A 179 7.46 3.07 -0.36
N VAL A 180 7.28 1.97 -1.08
CA VAL A 180 7.17 1.96 -2.54
C VAL A 180 5.71 1.80 -2.94
N LEU A 181 5.18 2.78 -3.67
CA LEU A 181 3.83 2.74 -4.22
C LEU A 181 3.80 2.04 -5.57
N LEU A 182 2.91 1.07 -5.72
CA LEU A 182 2.48 0.45 -6.97
C LEU A 182 0.95 0.25 -6.90
N HIS A 183 0.33 -0.15 -8.00
CA HIS A 183 -1.11 -0.42 -8.03
C HIS A 183 -1.37 -1.85 -8.49
N ASP A 184 -1.99 -2.68 -7.65
CA ASP A 184 -2.27 -4.10 -7.98
C ASP A 184 -3.49 -4.28 -8.88
N VAL A 185 -3.86 -3.23 -9.61
CA VAL A 185 -4.83 -3.22 -10.72
C VAL A 185 -4.14 -2.97 -12.06
N HIS A 186 -2.81 -2.97 -12.07
CA HIS A 186 -1.98 -2.75 -13.26
C HIS A 186 -0.98 -3.89 -13.44
N ARG A 187 -0.75 -4.25 -14.70
CA ARG A 187 0.14 -5.35 -15.13
C ARG A 187 1.58 -5.25 -14.59
N PHE A 188 2.04 -4.05 -14.27
CA PHE A 188 3.45 -3.81 -13.92
C PHE A 188 3.78 -4.08 -12.46
N ALA A 189 2.82 -4.06 -11.55
CA ALA A 189 3.08 -4.20 -10.12
C ALA A 189 3.81 -5.51 -9.76
N GLY A 190 3.31 -6.65 -10.24
CA GLY A 190 3.96 -7.95 -10.01
C GLY A 190 5.28 -8.11 -10.76
N ILE A 191 5.43 -7.45 -11.92
CA ILE A 191 6.68 -7.47 -12.70
C ILE A 191 7.77 -6.72 -11.94
N ALA A 192 7.45 -5.56 -11.35
CA ALA A 192 8.39 -4.75 -10.57
C ALA A 192 8.99 -5.55 -9.41
N VAL A 193 8.16 -6.30 -8.68
CA VAL A 193 8.60 -7.19 -7.59
C VAL A 193 9.62 -8.21 -8.09
N ARG A 194 9.34 -8.86 -9.23
CA ARG A 194 10.25 -9.86 -9.82
C ARG A 194 11.54 -9.26 -10.36
N LEU A 195 11.50 -8.05 -10.91
CA LEU A 195 12.68 -7.36 -11.43
C LEU A 195 13.62 -6.93 -10.30
N TRP A 196 13.11 -6.23 -9.28
CA TRP A 196 13.93 -5.85 -8.11
C TRP A 196 14.53 -7.05 -7.40
N ALA A 197 13.82 -8.18 -7.31
CA ALA A 197 14.37 -9.40 -6.71
C ALA A 197 15.58 -9.99 -7.47
N ARG A 198 15.82 -9.59 -8.72
CA ARG A 198 17.01 -9.98 -9.50
C ARG A 198 18.20 -9.07 -9.27
N GLU A 199 17.96 -7.88 -8.72
CA GLU A 199 19.02 -6.91 -8.48
C GLU A 199 19.98 -7.39 -7.39
N SER A 200 21.27 -7.11 -7.59
CA SER A 200 22.32 -7.57 -6.68
C SER A 200 22.15 -7.06 -5.25
N TRP A 201 21.63 -5.84 -5.08
CA TRP A 201 21.37 -5.26 -3.77
C TRP A 201 20.28 -6.00 -3.01
N TYR A 202 19.30 -6.60 -3.68
CA TYR A 202 18.12 -7.19 -3.05
C TYR A 202 18.46 -8.34 -2.10
N ARG A 203 19.58 -9.04 -2.35
CA ARG A 203 20.02 -10.21 -1.56
C ARG A 203 20.19 -9.92 -0.06
N ASP A 204 20.58 -8.69 0.27
CA ASP A 204 20.81 -8.26 1.65
C ASP A 204 19.61 -7.49 2.25
N TRP A 205 18.50 -7.39 1.51
CA TRP A 205 17.35 -6.59 1.89
C TRP A 205 16.13 -7.45 2.18
N LYS A 206 15.22 -6.93 3.01
CA LYS A 206 13.92 -7.56 3.26
C LYS A 206 12.78 -6.62 2.91
N ALA A 207 11.84 -7.11 2.12
CA ALA A 207 10.55 -6.47 1.90
C ALA A 207 9.57 -6.93 2.99
N ILE A 208 9.12 -5.98 3.81
CA ILE A 208 8.27 -6.21 4.98
C ILE A 208 6.99 -5.36 4.91
N THR A 209 6.01 -5.66 5.75
CA THR A 209 4.78 -4.88 5.88
C THR A 209 5.03 -3.52 6.55
N LEU A 210 4.09 -2.57 6.45
CA LEU A 210 4.25 -1.25 7.07
C LEU A 210 4.24 -1.33 8.60
N SER A 211 3.44 -2.22 9.19
CA SER A 211 3.44 -2.43 10.64
C SER A 211 4.69 -3.13 11.16
N GLN A 212 5.35 -3.97 10.35
CA GLN A 212 6.69 -4.48 10.69
C GLN A 212 7.74 -3.38 10.55
N LEU A 213 7.59 -2.50 9.56
CA LEU A 213 8.52 -1.41 9.32
C LEU A 213 8.44 -0.31 10.39
N VAL A 214 7.24 -0.05 10.90
CA VAL A 214 6.97 0.88 12.01
C VAL A 214 5.99 0.21 12.99
N PRO A 215 6.48 -0.59 13.94
CA PRO A 215 5.64 -1.18 14.98
C PRO A 215 4.90 -0.10 15.78
N ARG A 216 3.69 -0.40 16.28
CA ARG A 216 3.06 0.51 17.26
C ARG A 216 3.69 0.30 18.63
N SER A 217 4.04 1.39 19.30
CA SER A 217 4.53 1.36 20.68
C SER A 217 3.56 0.65 21.65
N ARG A 218 2.25 0.72 21.38
CA ARG A 218 1.23 0.03 22.19
C ARG A 218 1.13 -1.47 21.92
N ASP A 219 1.46 -1.92 20.71
CA ASP A 219 1.43 -3.34 20.35
C ASP A 219 2.71 -4.04 20.87
N ALA A 220 3.83 -3.32 20.94
CA ALA A 220 5.10 -3.79 21.51
C ALA A 220 5.01 -4.16 23.00
N LYS A 221 4.21 -3.41 23.79
CA LYS A 221 3.98 -3.73 25.21
C LYS A 221 3.20 -5.04 25.40
N VAL A 222 2.23 -5.30 24.54
CA VAL A 222 1.45 -6.55 24.59
C VAL A 222 2.33 -7.76 24.25
N THR A 223 3.26 -7.61 23.31
CA THR A 223 4.21 -8.68 22.97
C THR A 223 5.27 -8.92 24.03
N GLU A 224 5.73 -7.90 24.77
CA GLU A 224 6.64 -8.11 25.91
C GLU A 224 5.94 -8.84 27.07
N ASP A 225 4.68 -8.50 27.35
CA ASP A 225 3.88 -9.18 28.37
C ASP A 225 3.52 -10.62 27.95
N ALA A 226 3.30 -10.88 26.65
CA ALA A 226 3.06 -12.22 26.12
C ALA A 226 4.34 -13.07 25.96
N ALA A 227 5.50 -12.46 25.68
CA ALA A 227 6.78 -13.16 25.60
C ALA A 227 7.27 -13.68 26.96
N LEU A 228 6.78 -13.11 28.06
CA LEU A 228 6.96 -13.67 29.41
C LEU A 228 6.18 -14.99 29.61
N ASP A 229 5.15 -15.25 28.80
CA ASP A 229 4.32 -16.46 28.84
C ASP A 229 4.79 -17.53 27.81
N GLU A 230 5.38 -17.11 26.68
CA GLU A 230 5.85 -18.01 25.61
C GLU A 230 7.15 -18.80 25.90
N THR A 231 7.84 -18.57 27.02
CA THR A 231 9.01 -19.38 27.41
C THR A 231 8.67 -20.86 27.69
N ALA A 232 7.38 -21.23 27.68
CA ALA A 232 6.89 -22.60 27.83
C ALA A 232 6.79 -23.42 26.52
N PHE A 233 6.96 -22.83 25.34
CA PHE A 233 6.71 -23.51 24.06
C PHE A 233 7.87 -23.34 23.07
N ASN A 234 8.98 -24.00 23.34
CA ASN A 234 10.00 -24.22 22.31
C ASN A 234 10.08 -25.71 22.01
N THR A 235 9.78 -26.12 20.77
CA THR A 235 10.55 -27.12 19.98
C THR A 235 9.82 -27.50 18.68
N LEU A 236 10.61 -27.72 17.62
CA LEU A 236 10.32 -28.36 16.32
C LEU A 236 9.98 -27.41 15.14
N SER A 237 10.96 -27.17 14.27
CA SER A 237 10.93 -27.67 12.87
C SER A 237 12.04 -27.02 12.04
N GLU A 238 12.94 -27.86 11.57
CA GLU A 238 14.13 -27.52 10.79
C GLU A 238 13.82 -27.10 9.34
N THR A 239 14.75 -26.31 8.81
CA THR A 239 14.82 -25.74 7.46
C THR A 239 14.98 -26.80 6.36
N ARG A 240 14.36 -26.59 5.19
CA ARG A 240 14.73 -27.27 3.92
C ARG A 240 15.49 -26.31 2.99
N PRO A 241 16.51 -26.80 2.25
CA PRO A 241 17.37 -25.96 1.42
C PRO A 241 16.75 -25.63 0.06
N PHE A 242 17.18 -24.48 -0.46
CA PHE A 242 16.85 -23.90 -1.77
C PHE A 242 17.51 -24.67 -2.92
N ILE A 243 16.75 -24.96 -3.99
CA ILE A 243 17.25 -25.54 -5.24
C ILE A 243 17.13 -24.48 -6.35
N PRO A 244 18.22 -24.06 -7.01
CA PRO A 244 18.14 -23.11 -8.12
C PRO A 244 17.79 -23.85 -9.42
N MET A 245 16.83 -23.32 -10.20
CA MET A 245 16.62 -23.70 -11.59
C MET A 245 17.13 -22.61 -12.53
N SER A 246 17.86 -23.03 -13.56
CA SER A 246 18.57 -22.18 -14.50
C SER A 246 17.69 -21.69 -15.66
N THR A 247 17.92 -20.41 -15.98
CA THR A 247 17.99 -19.74 -17.30
C THR A 247 16.76 -19.68 -18.21
N ASP A 248 16.36 -18.42 -18.42
CA ASP A 248 16.21 -17.73 -19.72
C ASP A 248 15.03 -18.09 -20.65
N ASN A 249 14.50 -17.02 -21.25
CA ASN A 249 13.50 -16.92 -22.34
C ASN A 249 12.00 -16.83 -22.05
N PHE A 250 11.48 -16.95 -20.82
CA PHE A 250 10.02 -16.85 -20.62
C PHE A 250 9.46 -15.42 -20.42
N VAL A 251 10.29 -14.45 -19.98
CA VAL A 251 9.78 -13.12 -19.62
C VAL A 251 9.50 -12.23 -20.85
N LEU A 252 10.19 -12.43 -21.98
CA LEU A 252 9.94 -11.63 -23.20
C LEU A 252 8.72 -12.12 -23.99
N GLN A 253 8.35 -13.39 -23.89
CA GLN A 253 7.16 -13.89 -24.61
C GLN A 253 5.84 -13.49 -23.92
N ALA A 254 5.83 -13.40 -22.58
CA ALA A 254 4.64 -12.95 -21.83
C ALA A 254 4.34 -11.45 -21.98
N VAL A 255 5.30 -10.64 -22.47
CA VAL A 255 5.12 -9.19 -22.67
C VAL A 255 4.51 -8.88 -24.05
N ASN A 256 4.60 -9.81 -25.02
CA ASN A 256 4.22 -9.57 -26.41
C ASN A 256 2.91 -10.26 -26.87
N SER A 257 2.29 -11.12 -26.05
CA SER A 257 1.12 -11.91 -26.51
C SER A 257 -0.26 -11.34 -26.16
N ASP A 258 -0.35 -10.29 -25.34
CA ASP A 258 -1.64 -9.75 -24.88
C ASP A 258 -1.98 -8.40 -25.54
N GLU A 259 -1.99 -8.38 -26.87
CA GLU A 259 -2.74 -7.37 -27.63
C GLU A 259 -4.22 -7.79 -27.73
N THR A 260 -4.95 -7.68 -26.62
CA THR A 260 -6.42 -7.68 -26.68
C THR A 260 -6.90 -6.22 -26.58
N PRO A 261 -7.79 -5.73 -27.45
CA PRO A 261 -8.23 -4.35 -27.42
C PRO A 261 -8.87 -4.01 -26.07
N MET A 262 -8.38 -2.94 -25.44
CA MET A 262 -8.97 -2.35 -24.24
C MET A 262 -10.47 -2.10 -24.43
N ASN A 263 -11.30 -2.75 -23.62
CA ASN A 263 -12.60 -2.18 -23.30
C ASN A 263 -12.38 -0.88 -22.53
N LYS A 264 -12.93 0.21 -23.07
CA LYS A 264 -12.94 1.51 -22.40
C LYS A 264 -13.57 1.33 -21.01
N PHE A 265 -12.79 1.59 -19.98
CA PHE A 265 -13.33 1.85 -18.64
C PHE A 265 -14.28 3.05 -18.78
N GLU A 266 -15.58 2.82 -18.67
CA GLU A 266 -16.55 3.89 -18.47
C GLU A 266 -16.30 4.50 -17.08
N GLU A 267 -15.98 5.80 -17.04
CA GLU A 267 -16.03 6.57 -15.81
C GLU A 267 -17.41 6.42 -15.16
N PRO A 268 -17.52 6.21 -13.84
CA PRO A 268 -18.81 6.22 -13.18
C PRO A 268 -19.49 7.57 -13.39
N ARG A 269 -20.74 7.51 -13.87
CA ARG A 269 -21.58 8.65 -14.21
C ARG A 269 -21.57 9.70 -13.10
N ARG A 270 -21.16 10.93 -13.45
CA ARG A 270 -21.23 12.13 -12.59
C ARG A 270 -22.61 12.25 -11.95
N ALA A 271 -22.70 12.00 -10.64
CA ALA A 271 -23.83 12.46 -9.85
C ALA A 271 -23.86 14.01 -9.88
N SER A 272 -25.06 14.55 -10.00
CA SER A 272 -25.38 15.96 -10.18
C SER A 272 -24.68 16.88 -9.16
N ARG A 273 -23.99 17.90 -9.69
CA ARG A 273 -23.32 18.97 -8.94
C ARG A 273 -24.28 19.73 -8.03
N GLN A 274 -24.14 19.56 -6.73
CA GLN A 274 -24.46 20.61 -5.77
C GLN A 274 -23.16 21.39 -5.51
N ARG A 275 -23.12 22.66 -5.90
CA ARG A 275 -22.00 23.55 -5.56
C ARG A 275 -22.06 23.81 -4.04
N LEU A 276 -21.22 23.13 -3.28
CA LEU A 276 -20.93 23.52 -1.90
C LEU A 276 -19.81 24.57 -1.95
N ASN A 277 -20.20 25.82 -1.73
CA ASN A 277 -19.28 26.90 -1.44
C ASN A 277 -18.82 26.76 0.01
N GLU A 278 -17.77 25.98 0.22
CA GLU A 278 -16.87 26.16 1.36
C GLU A 278 -15.48 26.35 0.77
N GLU A 279 -14.72 27.34 1.23
CA GLU A 279 -13.30 27.48 0.94
C GLU A 279 -12.55 26.29 1.58
N GLN A 280 -12.70 25.11 0.98
CA GLN A 280 -12.02 23.90 1.40
C GLN A 280 -10.59 23.99 0.89
N ILE A 281 -9.68 24.38 1.78
CA ILE A 281 -8.24 24.32 1.56
C ILE A 281 -7.86 22.82 1.47
N ALA A 282 -8.01 22.23 0.28
CA ALA A 282 -7.38 20.95 -0.06
C ALA A 282 -5.87 21.17 -0.03
N ILE A 283 -5.19 20.52 0.91
CA ILE A 283 -3.73 20.51 0.91
C ILE A 283 -3.34 19.41 -0.07
N ASP A 284 -2.96 19.80 -1.28
CA ASP A 284 -2.14 18.92 -2.10
C ASP A 284 -0.85 18.72 -1.32
N MET A 285 -0.69 17.52 -0.79
CA MET A 285 0.50 17.17 0.00
C MET A 285 1.67 16.78 -0.91
N PHE A 286 1.48 16.81 -2.23
CA PHE A 286 2.51 16.77 -3.26
C PHE A 286 2.75 18.17 -3.85
N ASP A 287 3.99 18.63 -3.72
CA ASP A 287 4.72 19.30 -4.79
C ASP A 287 5.98 18.43 -4.94
N ALA A 288 6.13 17.80 -6.10
CA ALA A 288 7.43 17.35 -6.57
C ALA A 288 8.01 18.46 -7.44
#